data_AF-A0A1G6E1G7-F1
#
_entry.id   AF-A0A1G6E1G7-F1
#
_cell.length_a   1.000
_cell.length_b   1.000
_cell.length_c   1.000
_cell.angle_alpha   90.00
_cell.angle_beta   90.00
_cell.angle_gamma   90.00
#
_symmetry.space_group_name_H-M   'P 1'
#
loop_
_entity.id
_entity.type
_entity.pdbx_description
1 polymer ?
#
loop_
_entity_poly.entity_id
_entity_poly.type
_entity_poly.pdbx_seq_one_letter_code
_entity_poly.pdbx_strand_id
1 'polypeptide(L)' 'MKSYTLDQAEDLLIGKKGTEEREEYEFELKLELIGDMIKTARKKEN' A
#
# COMPACT_ATOMS: atom_id res chain seq x y z
N MET A 1 -20.94 -15.84 -6.39
CA MET A 1 -19.84 -15.16 -5.68
C MET A 1 -20.05 -13.66 -5.83
N LYS A 2 -19.86 -12.86 -4.78
CA LYS A 2 -19.86 -11.40 -4.94
C LYS A 2 -18.48 -10.99 -5.45
N SER A 3 -18.46 -10.14 -6.49
CA SER A 3 -17.24 -9.57 -7.06
C SER A 3 -17.18 -8.10 -6.68
N TYR A 4 -16.01 -7.63 -6.27
CA TYR A 4 -15.75 -6.25 -5.93
C TYR A 4 -14.68 -5.72 -6.86
N THR A 5 -14.78 -4.44 -7.22
CA THR A 5 -13.62 -3.75 -7.81
C THR A 5 -12.56 -3.57 -6.72
N LEU A 6 -11.31 -3.34 -7.13
CA LEU A 6 -10.22 -3.09 -6.18
C LEU A 6 -10.57 -1.93 -5.24
N ASP A 7 -11.02 -0.80 -5.79
CA ASP A 7 -11.44 0.37 -5.01
C ASP A 7 -12.53 0.04 -3.98
N GLN A 8 -13.52 -0.79 -4.35
CA GLN A 8 -14.58 -1.21 -3.43
C GLN A 8 -14.04 -2.11 -2.31
N ALA A 9 -13.09 -2.98 -2.61
CA ALA A 9 -12.45 -3.82 -1.61
C ALA A 9 -11.60 -2.99 -0.65
N GLU A 10 -10.84 -2.01 -1.18
CA GLU A 10 -10.06 -1.08 -0.38
C GLU A 10 -10.94 -0.24 0.55
N ASP A 11 -12.04 0.32 0.02
CA ASP A 11 -13.00 1.07 0.82
C ASP A 11 -13.63 0.24 1.95
N LEU A 12 -13.83 -1.07 1.72
CA LEU A 12 -14.41 -1.98 2.71
C LEU A 12 -13.40 -2.45 3.77
N LEU A 13 -12.12 -2.54 3.43
CA LEU A 13 -11.10 -3.14 4.29
C LEU A 13 -10.23 -2.11 5.01
N ILE A 14 -9.95 -1.00 4.34
CA ILE A 14 -8.99 0.03 4.76
C ILE A 14 -9.74 1.35 5.06
N GLY A 15 -10.96 1.49 4.55
CA GLY A 15 -11.78 2.68 4.70
C GLY A 15 -11.76 3.55 3.45
N LYS A 16 -12.59 4.60 3.46
CA LYS A 16 -12.73 5.48 2.30
C LYS A 16 -11.48 6.33 2.10
N LYS A 17 -11.20 6.67 0.85
CA LYS A 17 -10.09 7.56 0.52
C LYS A 17 -10.26 8.92 1.22
N GLY A 18 -9.19 9.40 1.84
CA GLY A 18 -9.18 10.66 2.61
C GLY A 18 -9.58 10.51 4.08
N THR A 19 -9.77 9.29 4.60
CA THR A 19 -9.78 9.07 6.05
C THR A 19 -8.35 8.98 6.58
N GLU A 20 -8.13 9.50 7.77
CA GLU A 20 -6.82 9.49 8.45
C GLU A 20 -6.25 8.07 8.53
N GLU A 21 -7.07 7.09 8.91
CA GLU A 21 -6.71 5.67 9.01
C GLU A 21 -6.19 5.09 7.68
N ARG A 22 -6.82 5.44 6.56
CA ARG A 22 -6.39 4.98 5.23
C ARG A 22 -5.14 5.71 4.76
N GLU A 23 -5.04 7.01 5.04
CA GLU A 23 -3.86 7.79 4.69
C GLU A 23 -2.62 7.31 5.43
N GLU A 24 -2.75 6.98 6.72
CA GLU A 24 -1.69 6.36 7.52
C GLU A 24 -1.28 4.99 6.97
N TYR A 25 -2.25 4.13 6.70
CA TYR A 25 -1.99 2.82 6.08
C TYR A 25 -1.25 2.93 4.74
N GLU A 26 -1.72 3.80 3.84
CA GLU A 26 -1.10 3.99 2.53
C GLU A 26 0.31 4.60 2.66
N PHE A 27 0.55 5.43 3.67
CA PHE A 27 1.86 6.00 3.96
C PHE A 27 2.85 4.92 4.43
N GLU A 28 2.47 4.10 5.39
CA GLU A 28 3.29 2.99 5.88
C GLU A 28 3.64 2.00 4.77
N LEU A 29 2.64 1.62 3.95
CA LEU A 29 2.84 0.71 2.82
C LEU A 29 3.84 1.27 1.80
N LYS A 30 3.79 2.57 1.52
CA LYS A 30 4.76 3.23 0.63
C LYS A 30 6.18 3.20 1.22
N LEU A 31 6.33 3.42 2.51
CA LEU A 31 7.64 3.37 3.18
C LEU A 31 8.26 1.97 3.10
N GLU A 32 7.46 0.93 3.32
CA GLU A 32 7.92 -0.46 3.17
C GLU A 32 8.41 -0.74 1.74
N LEU A 33 7.60 -0.38 0.75
CA LEU A 33 7.94 -0.58 -0.67
C LEU A 33 9.24 0.14 -1.05
N ILE A 34 9.41 1.39 -0.62
CA ILE A 34 10.65 2.16 -0.85
C ILE A 34 11.84 1.47 -0.20
N GLY A 35 11.69 1.00 1.04
CA GLY A 35 12.74 0.28 1.75
C GLY A 35 13.20 -0.97 0.99
N ASP A 36 12.25 -1.74 0.45
CA ASP A 36 12.55 -2.94 -0.33
C ASP A 36 13.17 -2.63 -1.69
N MET A 37 12.75 -1.55 -2.35
CA MET A 37 13.40 -1.05 -3.56
C MET A 37 14.86 -0.67 -3.30
N ILE A 38 15.15 0.04 -2.20
CA ILE A 38 16.51 0.42 -1.81
C ILE A 38 17.37 -0.82 -1.54
N LYS A 39 16.85 -1.79 -0.76
CA LYS A 39 17.55 -3.07 -0.51
C LYS A 39 17.85 -3.79 -1.82
N THR A 40 16.90 -3.83 -2.74
CA THR A 40 17.04 -4.48 -4.03
C THR A 40 18.08 -3.78 -4.90
N ALA A 41 18.09 -2.45 -4.94
CA ALA A 41 19.08 -1.68 -5.67
C ALA A 41 20.50 -1.97 -5.15
N ARG A 42 20.70 -1.93 -3.83
CA ARG A 42 22.00 -2.26 -3.20
C ARG A 42 22.50 -3.68 -3.52
N LYS A 43 21.59 -4.65 -3.62
CA LYS A 43 21.94 -6.03 -4.01
C LYS A 43 22.34 -6.17 -5.46
N LYS A 44 21.91 -5.27 -6.34
CA LYS A 44 22.22 -5.30 -7.78
C LYS A 44 23.56 -4.61 -8.12
N GLU A 45 24.07 -3.74 -7.25
CA GLU A 45 25.34 -3.04 -7.44
C GLU A 45 26.57 -3.83 -6.97
N ASN A 46 26.39 -4.91 -6.19
CA ASN A 46 27.43 -5.85 -5.77
C ASN A 46 27.39 -7.13 -6.61
#